data_AF-A0A4R8ZZ87-F1
#
_entry.id   AF-A0A4R8ZZ87-F1
#
_cell.length_a   1.000
_cell.length_b   1.000
_cell.length_c   1.000
_cell.angle_alpha   90.00
_cell.angle_beta   90.00
_cell.angle_gamma   90.00
#
_symmetry.space_group_name_H-M   'P 1'
#
loop_
_entity.id
_entity.type
_entity.pdbx_description
1 polymer ?
#
loop_
_entity_poly.entity_id
_entity_poly.type
_entity_poly.pdbx_seq_one_letter_code
_entity_poly.pdbx_strand_id
1 'polypeptide(L)'
;MITLQQDADGFIRMNRHFPDNSLISISFTEGAAEEFTGAQLNAIFDDALAEFRGQNRLEGAKGFSRAPAKTVHPTKNITFVKVHPGMAS
;
A
#
# COMPACT_ATOMS: atom_id res chain seq x y z
N MET A 1 -11.24 2.75 -16.37
CA MET A 1 -11.73 2.87 -14.99
C MET A 1 -11.33 1.60 -14.26
N ILE A 2 -10.63 1.71 -13.13
CA ILE A 2 -10.15 0.57 -12.33
C ILE A 2 -10.98 0.55 -11.04
N THR A 3 -11.37 -0.63 -10.58
CA THR A 3 -12.03 -0.79 -9.29
C THR A 3 -11.12 -1.59 -8.36
N LEU A 4 -10.91 -1.08 -7.15
CA LEU A 4 -10.17 -1.74 -6.09
C LEU A 4 -11.10 -1.94 -4.90
N GLN A 5 -10.86 -3.02 -4.17
CA GLN A 5 -11.58 -3.31 -2.94
C GLN A 5 -10.61 -3.22 -1.78
N GLN A 6 -11.03 -2.49 -0.74
CA GLN A 6 -10.31 -2.42 0.52
C GLN A 6 -10.50 -3.74 1.29
N ASP A 7 -9.41 -4.26 1.85
CA ASP A 7 -9.42 -5.36 2.80
C ASP A 7 -9.97 -4.89 4.16
N ALA A 8 -10.39 -5.84 5.01
CA ALA A 8 -10.93 -5.56 6.35
C ALA A 8 -9.94 -4.81 7.27
N ASP A 9 -8.65 -4.91 6.97
CA ASP A 9 -7.57 -4.24 7.70
C ASP A 9 -7.38 -2.76 7.27
N GLY A 10 -8.12 -2.30 6.25
CA GLY A 10 -8.06 -0.93 5.75
C GLY A 10 -7.06 -0.72 4.61
N PHE A 11 -6.60 -1.79 3.97
CA PHE A 11 -5.57 -1.76 2.94
C PHE A 11 -6.13 -2.13 1.58
N ILE A 12 -5.63 -1.53 0.50
CA ILE A 12 -5.84 -2.00 -0.87
C ILE A 12 -4.59 -2.70 -1.39
N ARG A 13 -4.78 -3.69 -2.26
CA ARG A 13 -3.67 -4.36 -2.92
C ARG A 13 -3.24 -3.57 -4.14
N MET A 14 -2.08 -2.94 -4.03
CA MET A 14 -1.45 -2.17 -5.10
C MET A 14 -0.02 -2.69 -5.28
N ASN A 15 0.24 -3.35 -6.41
CA ASN A 15 1.56 -3.94 -6.72
C ASN A 15 2.36 -3.09 -7.73
N ARG A 16 1.82 -1.94 -8.16
CA ARG A 16 2.44 -1.04 -9.14
C ARG A 16 1.81 0.34 -9.07
N HIS A 17 2.54 1.34 -9.54
CA HIS A 17 1.99 2.67 -9.77
C HIS A 17 0.91 2.61 -10.84
N PHE A 18 -0.16 3.36 -10.61
CA PHE A 18 -1.20 3.58 -11.61
C PHE A 18 -0.85 4.81 -12.46
N PRO A 19 -1.29 4.87 -13.72
CA PRO A 19 -1.13 6.09 -14.53
C PRO A 19 -1.86 7.25 -13.86
N ASP A 20 -1.24 8.43 -13.80
CA ASP A 20 -1.77 9.59 -13.05
C ASP A 20 -3.19 9.99 -13.47
N ASN A 21 -3.49 9.90 -14.77
CA ASN A 21 -4.80 10.22 -15.35
C ASN A 21 -5.81 9.05 -15.28
N SER A 22 -5.49 7.97 -14.57
CA SER A 22 -6.44 6.88 -14.35
C SER A 22 -7.33 7.22 -13.17
N LEU A 23 -8.64 7.03 -13.35
CA LEU A 23 -9.62 7.00 -12.26
C LEU A 23 -9.72 5.59 -11.70
N ILE A 24 -9.54 5.51 -10.37
CA ILE A 24 -9.59 4.30 -9.58
C ILE A 24 -10.69 4.47 -8.54
N SER A 25 -11.75 3.67 -8.62
CA SER A 25 -12.77 3.63 -7.58
C SER A 25 -12.36 2.61 -6.51
N ILE A 26 -12.28 3.04 -5.26
CA ILE A 26 -11.99 2.18 -4.11
C ILE A 26 -13.30 1.93 -3.37
N SER A 27 -13.70 0.67 -3.27
CA SER A 27 -14.79 0.23 -2.41
C SER A 27 -14.26 -0.10 -1.02
N PHE A 28 -14.66 0.69 -0.04
CA PHE A 28 -14.32 0.52 1.37
C PHE A 28 -15.15 -0.58 2.02
N THR A 29 -14.61 -1.23 3.04
CA THR A 29 -15.33 -2.27 3.80
C THR A 29 -16.48 -1.71 4.62
N GLU A 30 -16.45 -0.42 4.93
CA GLU A 30 -17.55 0.32 5.57
C GLU A 30 -18.74 0.57 4.64
N GLY A 31 -18.67 0.13 3.38
CA GLY A 31 -19.73 0.28 2.38
C GLY A 31 -19.69 1.62 1.63
N ALA A 32 -18.73 2.49 1.93
CA ALA A 32 -18.43 3.66 1.13
C ALA A 32 -17.64 3.28 -0.13
N ALA A 33 -17.74 4.08 -1.17
CA ALA A 33 -16.82 4.02 -2.31
C ALA A 33 -16.36 5.44 -2.65
N GLU A 34 -15.07 5.61 -2.89
CA GLU A 34 -14.47 6.91 -3.22
C GLU A 34 -13.57 6.76 -4.45
N GLU A 35 -13.55 7.79 -5.27
CA GLU A 35 -12.78 7.82 -6.51
C GLU A 35 -11.45 8.53 -6.26
N PHE A 36 -10.37 7.82 -6.53
CA PHE A 36 -9.01 8.30 -6.43
C PHE A 36 -8.39 8.40 -7.82
N THR A 37 -7.49 9.35 -7.97
CA THR A 37 -6.60 9.41 -9.13
C THR A 37 -5.39 8.51 -8.93
N GLY A 38 -4.79 8.05 -10.04
CA GLY A 38 -3.54 7.30 -9.98
C GLY A 38 -2.44 8.08 -9.25
N ALA A 39 -2.39 9.40 -9.45
CA ALA A 39 -1.44 10.29 -8.76
C ALA A 39 -1.61 10.26 -7.24
N GLN A 40 -2.85 10.31 -6.73
CA GLN A 40 -3.13 10.22 -5.29
C GLN A 40 -2.69 8.86 -4.72
N LEU A 41 -3.04 7.76 -5.37
CA LEU A 41 -2.64 6.43 -4.91
C LEU A 41 -1.13 6.22 -4.98
N ASN A 42 -0.47 6.76 -6.00
CA ASN A 42 0.99 6.72 -6.10
C ASN A 42 1.62 7.49 -4.95
N ALA A 43 1.13 8.69 -4.60
CA ALA A 43 1.65 9.46 -3.47
C ALA A 43 1.51 8.70 -2.14
N ILE A 44 0.35 8.08 -1.88
CA ILE A 44 0.13 7.25 -0.67
C ILE A 44 1.03 6.00 -0.69
N PHE A 45 1.21 5.39 -1.87
CA PHE A 45 2.11 4.25 -2.05
C PHE A 45 3.57 4.63 -1.78
N ASP A 46 4.06 5.75 -2.32
CA ASP A 46 5.42 6.24 -2.10
C ASP A 46 5.68 6.59 -0.63
N ASP A 47 4.71 7.20 0.06
CA ASP A 47 4.78 7.50 1.50
C ASP A 47 4.86 6.22 2.34
N ALA A 48 3.92 5.28 2.14
CA ALA A 48 3.93 4.00 2.83
C ALA A 48 5.19 3.17 2.50
N LEU A 49 5.71 3.26 1.28
CA LEU A 49 6.95 2.59 0.89
C LEU A 49 8.16 3.22 1.58
N ALA A 50 8.17 4.55 1.76
CA ALA A 50 9.19 5.26 2.50
C ALA A 50 9.18 4.86 4.00
N GLU A 51 8.01 4.77 4.62
CA GLU A 51 7.84 4.29 5.99
C GLU A 51 8.32 2.83 6.15
N PHE A 52 7.89 1.93 5.26
CA PHE A 52 8.31 0.52 5.27
C PHE A 52 9.82 0.36 5.07
N ARG A 53 10.41 1.13 4.16
CA ARG A 53 11.88 1.19 3.98
C ARG A 53 12.58 1.78 5.20
N GLY A 54 11.97 2.76 5.85
CA GLY A 54 12.43 3.36 7.10
C GLY A 54 12.51 2.32 8.22
N GLN A 55 11.42 1.60 8.47
CA GLN A 55 11.37 0.53 9.48
C GLN A 55 12.32 -0.63 9.15
N ASN A 56 12.34 -1.10 7.90
CA ASN A 56 13.23 -2.21 7.50
C ASN A 56 14.72 -1.80 7.56
N ARG A 57 15.06 -0.51 7.48
CA ARG A 57 16.44 -0.03 7.68
C ARG A 57 16.87 -0.11 9.17
N LEU A 58 15.94 -0.07 10.11
CA LEU A 58 16.24 -0.13 11.56
C LEU A 58 16.45 -1.56 12.06
N GLU A 59 15.89 -2.56 11.37
CA GLU A 59 16.01 -3.99 11.71
C GLU A 59 17.37 -4.58 11.30
N GLY A 60 18.17 -3.86 10.50
CA GLY A 60 19.53 -4.26 10.12
C GLY A 60 20.61 -3.97 11.17
N ALA A 61 20.27 -3.34 12.31
CA ALA A 61 21.25 -2.81 13.26
C ALA A 61 21.30 -3.50 14.64
N LYS A 62 20.54 -4.58 14.89
CA LYS A 62 20.77 -5.38 16.12
C LYS A 62 20.28 -6.82 15.98
N GLY A 63 21.22 -7.76 16.13
CA GLY A 63 21.08 -9.16 15.81
C GLY A 63 19.93 -9.89 16.50
N PHE A 64 18.95 -10.31 15.70
CA PHE A 64 17.98 -11.33 16.08
C PHE A 64 17.83 -12.36 14.95
N SER A 65 18.67 -13.39 15.00
CA SER A 65 18.37 -14.67 14.34
C SER A 65 17.37 -15.45 15.19
N ARG A 66 16.20 -15.82 14.64
CA ARG A 66 15.46 -17.09 14.86
C ARG A 66 14.05 -17.10 14.24
N ALA A 67 13.94 -17.52 12.98
CA ALA A 67 12.84 -18.33 12.41
C ALA A 67 13.20 -18.68 10.95
N PRO A 68 12.82 -19.87 10.42
CA PRO A 68 13.35 -20.37 9.16
C PRO A 68 12.94 -19.43 8.02
N ALA A 69 13.89 -19.19 7.13
CA ALA A 69 13.75 -18.41 5.91
C ALA A 69 12.48 -18.84 5.15
N LYS A 70 11.35 -18.19 5.42
CA LYS A 70 10.40 -17.96 4.35
C LYS A 70 11.22 -17.13 3.37
N THR A 71 11.51 -17.76 2.24
CA THR A 71 11.86 -17.15 0.97
C THR A 71 10.75 -16.15 0.60
N VAL A 72 10.57 -15.11 1.42
CA VAL A 72 10.05 -13.85 0.95
C VAL A 72 11.19 -13.38 0.08
N HIS A 73 11.04 -13.65 -1.22
CA HIS A 73 11.74 -12.88 -2.23
C HIS A 73 11.80 -11.45 -1.71
N PRO A 74 12.94 -10.75 -1.78
CA PRO A 74 13.02 -9.34 -1.44
C PRO A 74 12.17 -8.57 -2.45
N THR A 75 10.86 -8.68 -2.32
CA THR A 75 9.87 -7.80 -2.89
C THR A 75 10.09 -6.54 -2.07
N LYS A 76 11.03 -5.74 -2.55
CA LYS A 76 11.43 -4.41 -2.08
C LYS A 76 10.27 -3.39 -2.15
N ASN A 77 9.06 -3.90 -2.34
CA ASN A 77 7.83 -3.20 -2.61
C ASN A 77 6.81 -3.63 -1.57
N ILE A 78 6.16 -2.64 -0.97
CA ILE A 78 4.87 -2.88 -0.35
C ILE A 78 3.87 -3.28 -1.44
N THR A 79 3.01 -4.26 -1.16
CA THR A 79 1.89 -4.63 -2.03
C THR A 79 0.55 -4.18 -1.47
N PHE A 80 0.58 -3.48 -0.34
CA PHE A 80 -0.57 -3.06 0.44
C PHE A 80 -0.41 -1.58 0.76
N VAL A 81 -1.44 -0.80 0.42
CA VAL A 81 -1.48 0.63 0.70
C VAL A 81 -2.66 0.88 1.62
N LYS A 82 -2.41 1.56 2.74
CA LYS A 82 -3.48 1.93 3.66
C LYS A 82 -4.29 3.05 3.04
N VAL A 83 -5.60 2.85 2.94
CA VAL A 83 -6.53 3.86 2.42
C VAL A 83 -7.66 4.05 3.42
N HIS A 84 -8.20 5.26 3.51
CA HIS A 84 -9.36 5.57 4.32
C HIS A 84 -10.26 6.58 3.60
N PRO A 85 -11.58 6.56 3.88
CA PRO A 85 -12.48 7.53 3.31
C PRO A 85 -12.06 8.95 3.71
N GLY A 86 -12.10 9.90 2.76
CA GLY A 86 -11.63 11.27 2.99
C GLY A 86 -10.13 11.50 2.69
N MET A 87 -9.43 10.53 2.09
CA MET A 87 -8.10 10.77 1.53
C MET A 87 -8.17 11.43 0.14
N ALA A 88 -9.30 11.33 -0.58
CA ALA A 88 -9.44 11.92 -1.90
C ALA A 88 -9.85 13.41 -1.88
N SER A 89 -10.25 13.94 -0.71
CA SER A 89 -10.80 15.29 -0.53
C SER A 89 -9.75 16.38 -0.32
#